data_AF-A0A3Q1GKI3-F1
#
_entry.id   AF-A0A3Q1GKI3-F1
#
_cell.length_a   1.000
_cell.length_b   1.000
_cell.length_c   1.000
_cell.angle_alpha   90.00
_cell.angle_beta   90.00
_cell.angle_gamma   90.00
#
_symmetry.space_group_name_H-M   'P 1'
#
loop_
_entity.id
_entity.type
_entity.pdbx_description
1 polymer ?
#
loop_
_entity_poly.entity_id
_entity_poly.type
_entity_poly.pdbx_seq_one_letter_code
_entity_poly.pdbx_strand_id
1 'polypeptide(L)'
;MHTLCARGTMKPEINAAVGFLSRFLRVKGHVNDRQVQTFSQSLQDILAEQYKHHWFPDRPCKGSGYRCIRINHKMDPLVGQAGQRIGLTIQQLYLLLPSELTLWVDPFEVSYRIGEDGSICVLYESQPGPVGMQATAAASSPSGNSGSVSPMVDSHISCKEELMVLGRTSPSKAYNMMTVSS
;
A
#
# COMPACT_ATOMS: atom_id res chain seq x y z
N MET A 1 5.86 -7.94 28.83
CA MET A 1 5.92 -9.09 27.90
C MET A 1 5.55 -8.56 26.52
N HIS A 2 6.53 -8.15 25.72
CA HIS A 2 6.27 -7.67 24.35
C HIS A 2 6.05 -8.90 23.46
N THR A 3 4.83 -9.07 22.95
CA THR A 3 4.50 -10.08 21.94
C THR A 3 5.39 -9.83 20.72
N LEU A 4 6.30 -10.77 20.44
CA LEU A 4 7.16 -10.72 19.26
C LEU A 4 6.27 -10.94 18.04
N CYS A 5 5.85 -9.85 17.38
CA CYS A 5 5.08 -9.95 16.14
C CYS A 5 5.98 -10.55 15.05
N ALA A 6 5.40 -11.34 14.14
CA ALA A 6 6.17 -11.97 13.08
C ALA A 6 6.87 -10.93 12.21
N ARG A 7 8.13 -11.20 11.89
CA ARG A 7 8.85 -10.53 10.80
C ARG A 7 8.22 -10.95 9.48
N GLY A 8 7.11 -10.32 9.09
CA GLY A 8 6.59 -10.40 7.74
C GLY A 8 7.63 -9.84 6.76
N THR A 9 8.01 -10.62 5.76
CA THR A 9 8.84 -10.12 4.65
C THR A 9 7.98 -9.20 3.78
N MET A 10 8.50 -8.06 3.32
CA MET A 10 7.77 -7.08 2.48
C MET A 10 7.38 -7.56 1.06
N LYS A 11 7.76 -8.79 0.70
CA LYS A 11 7.67 -9.30 -0.69
C LYS A 11 6.23 -9.45 -1.18
N PRO A 12 5.27 -10.04 -0.42
CA PRO A 12 3.87 -10.12 -0.85
C PRO A 12 3.25 -8.75 -1.12
N GLU A 13 3.51 -7.77 -0.27
CA GLU A 13 2.98 -6.41 -0.36
C GLU A 13 3.56 -5.66 -1.56
N ILE A 14 4.89 -5.73 -1.75
CA ILE A 14 5.54 -5.18 -2.95
C ILE A 14 4.99 -5.85 -4.22
N ASN A 15 4.81 -7.18 -4.22
CA ASN A 15 4.27 -7.88 -5.38
C ASN A 15 2.84 -7.43 -5.72
N ALA A 16 1.99 -7.23 -4.69
CA ALA A 16 0.65 -6.71 -4.89
C ALA A 16 0.68 -5.30 -5.50
N ALA A 17 1.44 -4.38 -4.91
CA ALA A 17 1.59 -3.01 -5.38
C ALA A 17 2.10 -2.93 -6.83
N VAL A 18 3.18 -3.66 -7.15
CA VAL A 18 3.77 -3.69 -8.49
C VAL A 18 2.84 -4.34 -9.50
N GLY A 19 2.15 -5.42 -9.11
CA GLY A 19 1.15 -6.08 -9.95
C GLY A 19 0.01 -5.15 -10.32
N PHE A 20 -0.47 -4.35 -9.37
CA PHE A 20 -1.50 -3.33 -9.60
C PHE A 20 -1.04 -2.25 -10.59
N LEU A 21 0.14 -1.67 -10.39
CA LEU A 21 0.70 -0.69 -11.32
C LEU A 21 0.91 -1.26 -12.74
N SER A 22 1.39 -2.50 -12.82
CA SER A 22 1.65 -3.19 -14.08
C SER A 22 0.38 -3.46 -14.90
N ARG A 23 -0.79 -3.59 -14.26
CA ARG A 23 -2.07 -3.74 -14.96
C ARG A 23 -2.38 -2.51 -15.82
N PHE A 24 -2.12 -1.31 -15.34
CA PHE A 24 -2.34 -0.07 -16.10
C PHE A 24 -1.49 0.00 -17.38
N LEU A 25 -0.24 -0.47 -17.30
CA LEU A 25 0.67 -0.50 -18.46
C LEU A 25 0.17 -1.43 -19.57
N ARG A 26 -0.54 -2.51 -19.21
CA ARG A 26 -1.09 -3.49 -20.17
C ARG A 26 -2.34 -2.98 -20.88
N VAL A 27 -3.22 -2.26 -20.18
CA VAL A 27 -4.57 -1.92 -20.67
C VAL A 27 -4.56 -1.14 -21.98
N LYS A 28 -3.57 -0.27 -22.20
CA LYS A 28 -3.53 0.60 -23.39
C LYS A 28 -2.71 0.04 -24.56
N GLY A 29 -2.19 -1.19 -24.46
CA GLY A 29 -1.54 -1.88 -25.59
C GLY A 29 -0.23 -1.29 -26.10
N HIS A 30 0.36 -0.31 -25.39
CA HIS A 30 1.63 0.33 -25.76
C HIS A 30 2.86 -0.38 -25.19
N VAL A 31 2.66 -1.35 -24.28
CA VAL A 31 3.72 -2.04 -23.55
C VAL A 31 3.55 -3.54 -23.69
N ASN A 32 4.55 -4.24 -24.22
CA ASN A 32 4.49 -5.69 -24.42
C ASN A 32 4.79 -6.46 -23.13
N ASP A 33 4.50 -7.77 -23.11
CA ASP A 33 4.66 -8.62 -21.92
C ASP A 33 6.07 -8.62 -21.34
N ARG A 34 7.09 -8.62 -22.20
CA ARG A 34 8.49 -8.58 -21.78
C ARG A 34 8.82 -7.26 -21.10
N GLN A 35 8.37 -6.13 -21.67
CA GLN A 35 8.53 -4.82 -21.03
C GLN A 35 7.80 -4.79 -19.69
N VAL A 36 6.56 -5.29 -19.58
CA VAL A 36 5.84 -5.31 -18.30
C VAL A 36 6.57 -6.17 -17.27
N GLN A 37 7.13 -7.32 -17.67
CA GLN A 37 7.93 -8.16 -16.78
C GLN A 37 9.21 -7.44 -16.31
N THR A 38 9.91 -6.75 -17.21
CA THR A 38 11.10 -5.95 -16.86
C THR A 38 10.74 -4.79 -15.92
N PHE A 39 9.64 -4.08 -16.18
CA PHE A 39 9.13 -3.04 -15.29
C PHE A 39 8.82 -3.61 -13.91
N SER A 40 8.12 -4.75 -13.86
CA SER A 40 7.72 -5.39 -12.61
C SER A 40 8.94 -5.78 -11.77
N GLN A 41 9.89 -6.49 -12.36
CA GLN A 41 11.11 -6.90 -11.65
C GLN A 41 11.91 -5.68 -11.19
N SER A 42 12.09 -4.69 -12.08
CA SER A 42 12.80 -3.47 -11.74
C SER A 42 12.18 -2.74 -10.55
N LEU A 43 10.86 -2.57 -10.55
CA LEU A 43 10.17 -1.84 -9.50
C LEU A 43 10.20 -2.64 -8.18
N GLN A 44 10.05 -3.96 -8.23
CA GLN A 44 10.20 -4.82 -7.05
C GLN A 44 11.56 -4.62 -6.38
N ASP A 45 12.65 -4.64 -7.14
CA ASP A 45 14.00 -4.47 -6.62
C ASP A 45 14.22 -3.08 -6.03
N ILE A 46 13.74 -2.03 -6.71
CA ILE A 46 13.84 -0.64 -6.25
C ILE A 46 13.07 -0.44 -4.94
N LEU A 47 11.83 -0.94 -4.85
CA LEU A 47 11.02 -0.81 -3.64
C LEU A 47 11.60 -1.61 -2.47
N ALA A 48 12.10 -2.83 -2.74
CA ALA A 48 12.71 -3.66 -1.70
C ALA A 48 13.93 -2.98 -1.07
N GLU A 49 14.79 -2.35 -1.88
CA GLU A 49 15.93 -1.60 -1.35
C GLU A 49 15.49 -0.32 -0.62
N GLN A 50 14.53 0.43 -1.19
CA GLN A 50 14.02 1.67 -0.56
C GLN A 50 13.40 1.39 0.82
N TYR A 51 12.63 0.31 0.96
CA TYR A 51 11.88 0.02 2.17
C TYR A 51 12.69 -0.70 3.25
N LYS A 52 13.88 -1.22 2.92
CA LYS A 52 14.73 -2.06 3.78
C LYS A 52 14.92 -1.55 5.21
N HIS A 53 15.09 -0.24 5.38
CA HIS A 53 15.28 0.40 6.69
C HIS A 53 14.02 1.10 7.24
N HIS A 54 12.92 1.01 6.50
CA HIS A 54 11.65 1.65 6.80
C HIS A 54 10.52 0.63 6.82
N TRP A 55 10.79 -0.64 7.14
CA TRP A 55 9.77 -1.69 7.23
C TRP A 55 9.64 -2.18 8.68
N PHE A 56 8.50 -1.90 9.31
CA PHE A 56 8.28 -2.18 10.73
C PHE A 56 7.00 -3.02 10.92
N PRO A 57 7.05 -4.36 10.82
CA PRO A 57 5.88 -5.21 11.00
C PRO A 57 5.18 -5.04 12.37
N ASP A 58 5.94 -4.77 13.43
CA ASP A 58 5.37 -4.49 14.77
C ASP A 58 4.62 -3.15 14.84
N ARG A 59 4.86 -2.24 13.89
CA ARG A 59 4.25 -0.90 13.81
C ARG A 59 3.97 -0.57 12.33
N PRO A 60 2.99 -1.22 11.67
CA PRO A 60 2.82 -1.15 10.22
C PRO A 60 2.75 0.29 9.67
N CYS A 61 2.08 1.19 10.38
CA CYS A 61 1.91 2.58 9.97
C CYS A 61 3.19 3.42 10.08
N LYS A 62 4.18 2.99 10.88
CA LYS A 62 5.46 3.68 11.00
C LYS A 62 6.16 3.66 9.64
N GLY A 63 6.43 4.83 9.08
CA GLY A 63 7.07 4.99 7.78
C GLY A 63 6.14 4.79 6.58
N SER A 64 4.82 4.64 6.77
CA SER A 64 3.85 4.48 5.67
C SER A 64 3.93 5.63 4.66
N GLY A 65 4.02 6.88 5.12
CA GLY A 65 4.22 8.04 4.24
C GLY A 65 5.52 8.03 3.44
N TYR A 66 6.60 7.42 3.97
CA TYR A 66 7.87 7.26 3.24
C TYR A 66 7.78 6.18 2.17
N ARG A 67 7.04 5.10 2.44
CA ARG A 67 6.84 4.00 1.49
C ARG A 67 5.78 4.31 0.43
N CYS A 68 4.89 5.25 0.71
CA CYS A 68 3.80 5.65 -0.18
C CYS A 68 4.30 5.99 -1.59
N ILE A 69 3.66 5.38 -2.59
CA ILE A 69 3.84 5.69 -4.00
C ILE A 69 2.75 6.69 -4.39
N ARG A 70 3.15 7.88 -4.84
CA ARG A 70 2.21 8.96 -5.18
C ARG A 70 2.45 9.47 -6.58
N ILE A 71 1.38 9.49 -7.37
CA ILE A 71 1.34 10.07 -8.71
C ILE A 71 0.27 11.16 -8.71
N ASN A 72 0.67 12.37 -9.05
CA ASN A 72 -0.21 13.52 -9.24
C ASN A 72 0.34 14.37 -10.40
N HIS A 73 0.42 15.70 -10.25
CA HIS A 73 1.24 16.56 -11.11
C HIS A 73 2.75 16.21 -11.13
N LYS A 74 3.20 15.32 -10.23
CA LYS A 74 4.54 14.76 -10.18
C LYS A 74 4.49 13.22 -10.20
N MET A 75 5.30 12.62 -11.06
CA MET A 75 5.50 11.18 -11.13
C MET A 75 6.33 10.71 -9.95
N ASP A 76 5.93 9.60 -9.33
CA ASP A 76 6.74 8.93 -8.32
C ASP A 76 8.12 8.59 -8.91
N PRO A 77 9.23 8.96 -8.26
CA PRO A 77 10.56 8.77 -8.84
C PRO A 77 10.94 7.31 -9.03
N LEU A 78 10.44 6.39 -8.19
CA LEU A 78 10.76 4.96 -8.28
C LEU A 78 10.00 4.33 -9.43
N VAL A 79 8.72 4.69 -9.61
CA VAL A 79 7.91 4.32 -10.77
C VAL A 79 8.51 4.89 -12.06
N GLY A 80 8.91 6.17 -12.04
CA GLY A 80 9.58 6.84 -13.16
C GLY A 80 10.87 6.12 -13.56
N GLN A 81 11.70 5.75 -12.59
CA GLN A 81 12.94 5.00 -12.83
C GLN A 81 12.66 3.62 -13.44
N ALA A 82 11.67 2.88 -12.93
CA ALA A 82 11.29 1.59 -13.50
C ALA A 82 10.72 1.71 -14.93
N GLY A 83 9.92 2.74 -15.19
CA GLY A 83 9.39 3.05 -16.52
C GLY A 83 10.48 3.38 -17.54
N GLN A 84 11.50 4.15 -17.14
CA GLN A 84 12.64 4.46 -18.00
C GLN A 84 13.41 3.19 -18.41
N ARG A 85 13.53 2.18 -17.53
CA ARG A 85 14.20 0.91 -17.88
C ARG A 85 13.53 0.14 -19.02
N ILE A 86 12.26 0.42 -19.30
CA ILE A 86 11.51 -0.20 -20.39
C ILE A 86 11.29 0.76 -21.58
N GLY A 87 11.97 1.91 -21.58
CA GLY A 87 11.94 2.91 -22.64
C GLY A 87 10.75 3.87 -22.58
N LEU A 88 10.03 3.96 -21.46
CA LEU A 88 8.94 4.91 -21.31
C LEU A 88 9.44 6.26 -20.79
N THR A 89 8.98 7.34 -21.42
CA THR A 89 9.14 8.70 -20.90
C THR A 89 8.14 8.96 -19.78
N ILE A 90 8.41 9.98 -18.96
CA ILE A 90 7.48 10.40 -17.90
C ILE A 90 6.11 10.79 -18.47
N GLN A 91 6.10 11.44 -19.64
CA GLN A 91 4.87 11.82 -20.34
C GLN A 91 4.06 10.59 -20.76
N GLN A 92 4.72 9.54 -21.25
CA GLN A 92 4.04 8.28 -21.57
C GLN A 92 3.48 7.61 -20.32
N LEU A 93 4.22 7.62 -19.19
CA LEU A 93 3.72 7.10 -17.93
C LEU A 93 2.45 7.82 -17.46
N TYR A 94 2.36 9.14 -17.61
CA TYR A 94 1.13 9.90 -17.29
C TYR A 94 -0.07 9.52 -18.17
N LEU A 95 0.14 9.07 -19.41
CA LEU A 95 -0.95 8.63 -20.29
C LEU A 95 -1.46 7.22 -19.93
N LEU A 96 -0.62 6.43 -19.26
CA LEU A 96 -0.87 5.04 -18.92
C LEU A 96 -1.38 4.86 -17.49
N LEU A 97 -0.87 5.65 -16.53
CA LEU A 97 -1.21 5.56 -15.11
C LEU A 97 -2.34 6.54 -14.74
N PRO A 98 -3.08 6.30 -13.66
CA PRO A 98 -4.04 7.28 -13.15
C PRO A 98 -3.35 8.62 -12.83
N SER A 99 -3.99 9.73 -13.20
CA SER A 99 -3.44 11.07 -13.00
C SER A 99 -3.30 11.44 -11.53
N GLU A 100 -4.17 10.91 -10.66
CA GLU A 100 -4.11 11.07 -9.21
C GLU A 100 -4.21 9.69 -8.56
N LEU A 101 -3.08 9.17 -8.08
CA LEU A 101 -2.95 7.89 -7.39
C LEU A 101 -2.15 8.07 -6.11
N THR A 102 -2.65 7.50 -5.02
CA THR A 102 -1.89 7.29 -3.79
C THR A 102 -1.97 5.81 -3.43
N LEU A 103 -0.82 5.15 -3.26
CA LEU A 103 -0.72 3.71 -2.98
C LEU A 103 0.17 3.52 -1.75
N TRP A 104 -0.41 2.98 -0.69
CA TRP A 104 0.27 2.66 0.55
C TRP A 104 0.70 1.19 0.53
N VAL A 105 1.97 0.95 0.82
CA VAL A 105 2.57 -0.40 0.85
C VAL A 105 3.11 -0.59 2.25
N ASP A 106 2.28 -1.15 3.12
CA ASP A 106 2.53 -1.27 4.54
C ASP A 106 2.60 -2.76 4.94
N PRO A 107 3.30 -3.13 6.02
CA PRO A 107 3.27 -4.50 6.50
C PRO A 107 1.83 -4.99 6.65
N PHE A 108 1.54 -6.12 6.01
CA PHE A 108 0.25 -6.79 6.04
C PHE A 108 -0.91 -6.10 5.29
N GLU A 109 -0.73 -4.90 4.74
CA GLU A 109 -1.78 -4.18 3.99
C GLU A 109 -1.20 -3.41 2.80
N VAL A 110 -1.82 -3.58 1.63
CA VAL A 110 -1.64 -2.66 0.50
C VAL A 110 -2.97 -2.06 0.16
N SER A 111 -3.07 -0.74 0.22
CA SER A 111 -4.29 0.00 -0.06
C SER A 111 -4.00 1.19 -0.97
N TYR A 112 -5.02 1.64 -1.68
CA TYR A 112 -4.86 2.72 -2.66
C TYR A 112 -6.07 3.63 -2.69
N ARG A 113 -5.86 4.83 -3.23
CA ARG A 113 -6.88 5.80 -3.58
C ARG A 113 -6.59 6.36 -4.97
N ILE A 114 -7.61 6.40 -5.83
CA ILE A 114 -7.55 7.08 -7.13
C ILE A 114 -8.44 8.32 -7.08
N GLY A 115 -7.90 9.47 -7.43
CA GLY A 115 -8.53 10.78 -7.27
C GLY A 115 -8.36 11.36 -5.85
N GLU A 116 -8.49 12.68 -5.72
CA GLU A 116 -8.39 13.38 -4.44
C GLU A 116 -9.54 12.96 -3.49
N ASP A 117 -10.76 12.90 -4.01
CA ASP A 117 -11.98 12.48 -3.29
C ASP A 117 -12.29 10.98 -3.45
N GLY A 118 -11.32 10.19 -3.91
CA GLY A 118 -11.48 8.76 -4.10
C GLY A 118 -11.70 8.00 -2.79
N SER A 119 -12.45 6.90 -2.86
CA SER A 119 -12.50 5.93 -1.77
C SER A 119 -11.17 5.18 -1.64
N ILE A 120 -10.81 4.83 -0.41
CA ILE A 120 -9.65 3.95 -0.15
C ILE A 120 -10.11 2.50 -0.34
N CYS A 121 -9.41 1.79 -1.21
CA CYS A 121 -9.63 0.38 -1.51
C CYS A 121 -8.42 -0.45 -1.04
N VAL A 122 -8.70 -1.63 -0.46
CA VAL A 122 -7.65 -2.59 -0.09
C VAL A 122 -7.38 -3.51 -1.27
N LEU A 123 -6.10 -3.60 -1.64
CA LEU A 123 -5.59 -4.44 -2.72
C LEU A 123 -5.04 -5.77 -2.17
N TYR A 124 -4.42 -5.74 -1.00
CA TYR A 124 -3.87 -6.89 -0.30
C TYR A 124 -4.04 -6.69 1.20
N GLU A 125 -4.38 -7.77 1.89
CA GLU A 125 -4.47 -7.82 3.34
C GLU A 125 -4.03 -9.20 3.82
N SER A 126 -3.31 -9.26 4.93
CA SER A 126 -2.95 -10.50 5.62
C SER A 126 -2.96 -10.28 7.12
N GLN A 127 -3.08 -11.35 7.90
CA GLN A 127 -2.93 -11.25 9.35
C GLN A 127 -1.45 -11.40 9.77
N PRO A 128 -1.00 -10.68 10.80
CA PRO A 128 0.28 -10.97 11.44
C PRO A 128 0.20 -12.37 12.07
N GLY A 129 0.90 -13.34 11.50
CA GLY A 129 0.91 -14.70 12.05
C GLY A 129 1.59 -14.75 13.42
N PRO A 130 1.17 -15.64 14.35
CA PRO A 130 1.93 -15.90 15.57
C PRO A 130 3.27 -16.55 15.22
N VAL A 131 4.36 -16.05 15.81
CA VAL A 131 5.72 -16.60 15.60
C VAL A 131 5.84 -17.90 16.38
N GLY A 132 5.75 -19.05 15.69
CA GLY A 132 6.04 -20.33 16.30
C GLY A 132 5.33 -21.53 15.68
N MET A 133 5.53 -21.80 14.39
CA MET A 133 5.53 -23.18 13.89
C MET A 133 6.21 -23.18 12.53
N GLN A 134 7.35 -23.87 12.42
CA GLN A 134 7.93 -24.21 11.13
C GLN A 134 6.87 -24.96 10.30
N ALA A 135 6.70 -24.58 9.05
CA ALA A 135 5.85 -25.28 8.11
C ALA A 135 6.43 -26.67 7.84
N THR A 136 5.96 -27.69 8.57
CA THR A 136 6.03 -29.08 8.13
C THR A 136 4.77 -29.37 7.32
N ALA A 137 4.94 -29.59 6.02
CA ALA A 137 3.88 -30.10 5.17
C ALA A 137 3.62 -31.58 5.49
N ALA A 138 2.39 -31.95 5.87
CA ALA A 138 1.73 -33.22 5.52
C ALA A 138 0.29 -33.35 6.09
N ALA A 139 -0.66 -33.57 5.17
CA ALA A 139 -1.87 -34.40 5.17
C ALA A 139 -2.79 -34.65 6.40
N SER A 140 -4.10 -34.58 6.08
CA SER A 140 -5.26 -35.40 6.52
C SER A 140 -6.02 -35.15 7.84
N SER A 141 -7.21 -34.56 7.65
CA SER A 141 -8.56 -34.96 8.14
C SER A 141 -8.97 -34.85 9.63
N PRO A 142 -10.29 -34.72 9.91
CA PRO A 142 -10.80 -33.88 11.01
C PRO A 142 -11.43 -34.67 12.17
N SER A 143 -11.48 -34.05 13.36
CA SER A 143 -12.54 -34.22 14.39
C SER A 143 -12.21 -33.40 15.66
N GLY A 144 -13.23 -32.78 16.28
CA GLY A 144 -13.17 -32.39 17.70
C GLY A 144 -13.73 -31.00 18.01
N ASN A 145 -14.91 -30.99 18.63
CA ASN A 145 -15.68 -29.82 19.04
C ASN A 145 -15.24 -29.26 20.41
N SER A 146 -15.58 -27.99 20.65
CA SER A 146 -15.78 -27.29 21.95
C SER A 146 -14.73 -26.27 22.37
N GLY A 147 -15.17 -25.04 22.64
CA GLY A 147 -14.42 -24.05 23.41
C GLY A 147 -14.68 -22.61 22.99
N SER A 148 -15.74 -22.01 23.52
CA SER A 148 -15.96 -20.56 23.48
C SER A 148 -14.80 -19.83 24.15
N VAL A 149 -14.09 -19.00 23.38
CA VAL A 149 -13.32 -17.86 23.88
C VAL A 149 -13.38 -16.77 22.81
N SER A 150 -14.16 -15.74 23.05
CA SER A 150 -14.12 -14.51 22.25
C SER A 150 -12.75 -13.86 22.45
N PRO A 151 -11.92 -13.65 21.41
CA PRO A 151 -10.82 -12.72 21.54
C PRO A 151 -11.41 -11.32 21.43
N MET A 152 -11.02 -10.48 22.39
CA MET A 152 -11.27 -9.05 22.37
C MET A 152 -10.80 -8.48 21.03
N VAL A 153 -11.60 -7.60 20.45
CA VAL A 153 -11.25 -6.79 19.28
C VAL A 153 -9.97 -6.03 19.61
N ASP A 154 -8.82 -6.57 19.20
CA ASP A 154 -7.64 -5.76 19.00
C ASP A 154 -7.98 -4.96 17.74
N SER A 155 -8.49 -3.75 17.95
CA SER A 155 -8.72 -2.79 16.88
C SER A 155 -7.36 -2.53 16.26
N HIS A 156 -6.97 -3.35 15.29
CA HIS A 156 -5.96 -3.03 14.31
C HIS A 156 -6.42 -1.73 13.68
N ILE A 157 -5.91 -0.62 14.19
CA ILE A 157 -6.06 0.69 13.57
C ILE A 157 -5.37 0.55 12.23
N SER A 158 -6.15 0.25 11.18
CA SER A 158 -5.66 0.32 9.81
C SER A 158 -5.07 1.72 9.64
N CYS A 159 -3.90 1.81 9.03
CA CYS A 159 -3.16 3.06 8.86
C CYS A 159 -3.99 4.15 8.17
N LYS A 160 -5.08 3.73 7.52
CA LYS A 160 -6.22 4.51 7.05
C LYS A 160 -6.73 5.55 8.07
N GLU A 161 -6.86 5.19 9.34
CA GLU A 161 -7.49 6.06 10.35
C GLU A 161 -6.49 7.09 10.91
N GLU A 162 -5.22 6.70 11.11
CA GLU A 162 -4.16 7.59 11.62
C GLU A 162 -3.82 8.73 10.63
N LEU A 163 -3.81 8.43 9.32
CA LEU A 163 -3.53 9.43 8.29
C LEU A 163 -4.69 10.42 8.09
N MET A 164 -5.94 9.98 8.25
CA MET A 164 -7.11 10.86 8.21
C MET A 164 -7.17 11.83 9.40
N VAL A 165 -6.57 11.47 10.54
CA VAL A 165 -6.47 12.34 11.73
C VAL A 165 -5.43 13.45 11.53
N LEU A 166 -4.31 13.16 10.86
CA LEU A 166 -3.24 14.15 10.61
C LEU A 166 -3.55 15.14 9.46
N GLY A 167 -4.51 14.83 8.60
CA GLY A 167 -4.89 15.67 7.45
C GLY A 167 -5.89 16.81 7.75
N ARG A 168 -6.36 16.96 9.00
CA ARG A 168 -7.46 17.89 9.35
C ARG A 168 -7.09 19.07 10.25
N THR A 169 -5.83 19.26 10.64
CA THR A 169 -5.45 20.44 11.44
C THR A 169 -4.94 21.58 10.57
N SER A 170 -5.78 22.09 9.67
CA SER A 170 -5.66 23.48 9.22
C SER A 170 -6.63 24.30 10.08
N PRO A 171 -6.19 25.35 10.79
CA PRO A 171 -7.11 26.19 11.55
C PRO A 171 -8.02 26.91 10.55
N SER A 172 -9.31 26.57 10.54
CA SER A 172 -10.31 27.35 9.84
C SER A 172 -10.39 28.72 10.51
N LYS A 173 -9.99 29.77 9.79
CA LYS A 173 -10.33 31.14 10.15
C LYS A 173 -11.87 31.26 10.12
N ALA A 174 -12.47 31.43 11.29
CA ALA A 174 -13.88 31.79 11.41
C ALA A 174 -14.08 33.19 10.83
N TYR A 175 -14.79 33.29 9.70
CA TYR A 175 -15.38 34.55 9.25
C TYR A 175 -16.77 34.64 9.87
N ASN A 176 -16.98 35.60 10.76
CA ASN A 176 -18.31 35.94 11.25
C ASN A 176 -19.04 36.70 10.14
N MET A 177 -19.98 36.05 9.46
CA MET A 177 -20.97 36.75 8.64
C MET A 177 -21.98 37.41 9.58
N MET A 178 -21.94 38.73 9.72
CA MET A 178 -23.04 39.50 10.32
C MET A 178 -23.87 40.13 9.20
N THR A 179 -25.12 39.69 9.15
CA THR A 179 -26.21 40.11 8.28
C THR A 179 -26.53 41.59 8.42
N VAL A 180 -26.57 42.30 7.29
CA VAL A 180 -27.20 43.62 7.18
C VAL A 180 -28.72 43.42 7.13
N SER A 181 -29.44 44.06 8.05
CA SER A 181 -30.90 44.21 7.97
C SER A 181 -31.22 45.57 7.37
N SER A 182 -32.27 45.63 6.55
CA SER A 182 -32.79 46.81 5.85
C SER A 182 -33.39 47.85 6.78
#